data_AF-A0A7S0C6Z8-F1
#
_entry.id   AF-A0A7S0C6Z8-F1
#
_cell.length_a   1.000
_cell.length_b   1.000
_cell.length_c   1.000
_cell.angle_alpha   90.00
_cell.angle_beta   90.00
_cell.angle_gamma   90.00
#
_symmetry.space_group_name_H-M   'P 1'
#
loop_
_entity.id
_entity.type
_entity.pdbx_description
1 polymer ?
#
loop_
_entity_poly.entity_id
_entity_poly.type
_entity_poly.pdbx_seq_one_letter_code
_entity_poly.pdbx_strand_id
1 'polypeptide(L)'
;MGLFEVRTIEECTRLDTITDPRGINYLEFSCMYPILESTYMKWETDMPRMWPRLLKNYTFMLNNPITPFVAIAIYGLLCTYGPRYFNGRKAWDLRNSLAAWNFFLSTFSFMGAMRLVPQVLHLLTNYPIRENICGDVGFFYSRGSSGFYMQMFILSKFP
;
A
#
# COMPACT_ATOMS: atom_id res chain seq x y z
N MET A 1 3.34 35.05 7.05
CA MET A 1 2.91 33.90 7.87
C MET A 1 1.68 33.30 7.20
N GLY A 2 1.86 32.55 6.11
CA GLY A 2 0.76 32.17 5.21
C GLY A 2 1.21 31.29 4.04
N LEU A 3 1.84 30.14 4.31
CA LEU A 3 2.33 29.22 3.26
C LEU A 3 1.94 27.76 3.45
N PHE A 4 1.04 27.44 4.39
CA PHE A 4 0.48 26.09 4.56
C PHE A 4 -0.94 26.18 5.12
N GLU A 5 -1.87 26.68 4.31
CA GLU A 5 -3.30 26.52 4.63
C GLU A 5 -3.68 25.07 4.32
N VAL A 6 -3.67 24.25 5.37
CA VAL A 6 -4.07 22.83 5.31
C VAL A 6 -5.60 22.80 5.26
N ARG A 7 -6.17 22.13 4.26
CA ARG A 7 -7.63 21.98 4.15
C ARG A 7 -8.17 21.13 5.31
N THR A 8 -9.39 21.39 5.74
CA THR A 8 -9.98 20.66 6.87
C THR A 8 -10.37 19.24 6.47
N ILE A 9 -10.47 18.33 7.45
CA ILE A 9 -10.84 16.92 7.23
C ILE A 9 -12.23 16.82 6.58
N GLU A 10 -13.17 17.67 7.01
CA GLU A 10 -14.55 17.67 6.49
C GLU A 10 -14.62 18.01 5.00
N GLU A 11 -13.81 18.97 4.54
CA GLU A 11 -13.75 19.37 3.13
C GLU A 11 -13.15 18.29 2.22
N CYS A 12 -12.26 17.46 2.76
CA CYS A 12 -11.54 16.43 2.01
C CYS A 12 -12.06 15.00 2.27
N THR A 13 -13.15 14.86 3.02
CA THR A 13 -13.83 13.58 3.20
C THR A 13 -14.69 13.28 1.97
N ARG A 14 -14.46 12.12 1.34
CA ARG A 14 -15.27 11.64 0.23
C ARG A 14 -16.06 10.39 0.62
N LEU A 15 -17.21 10.22 -0.05
CA LEU A 15 -18.06 9.04 0.08
C LEU A 15 -17.69 8.02 -1.00
N ASP A 16 -17.37 6.79 -0.61
CA ASP A 16 -17.26 5.66 -1.54
C ASP A 16 -18.59 4.91 -1.58
N THR A 17 -19.36 5.14 -2.64
CA THR A 17 -20.59 4.41 -2.97
C THR A 17 -20.36 3.28 -3.97
N ILE A 18 -19.12 3.11 -4.46
CA ILE A 18 -18.77 2.13 -5.49
C ILE A 18 -18.55 0.75 -4.88
N THR A 19 -18.00 0.67 -3.66
CA THR A 19 -17.76 -0.62 -2.98
C THR A 19 -18.85 -1.09 -2.06
N ASP A 20 -19.45 -0.16 -1.32
CA ASP A 20 -20.50 -0.46 -0.38
C ASP A 20 -21.69 0.43 -0.71
N PRO A 21 -22.87 -0.13 -1.01
CA PRO A 21 -24.08 0.64 -1.29
C PRO A 21 -24.49 1.55 -0.12
N ARG A 22 -23.98 1.26 1.09
CA ARG A 22 -24.22 2.06 2.31
C ARG A 22 -23.41 3.36 2.35
N GLY A 23 -22.39 3.51 1.51
CA GLY A 23 -21.54 4.70 1.44
C GLY A 23 -20.58 4.78 2.63
N ILE A 24 -19.31 4.47 2.42
CA ILE A 24 -18.30 4.57 3.48
C ILE A 24 -17.44 5.81 3.23
N ASN A 25 -17.32 6.66 4.27
CA ASN A 25 -16.48 7.85 4.22
C ASN A 25 -15.00 7.46 4.23
N TYR A 26 -14.20 8.19 3.46
CA TYR A 26 -12.75 8.09 3.49
C TYR A 26 -12.11 9.45 3.28
N LEU A 27 -10.92 9.63 3.86
CA LEU A 27 -10.15 10.86 3.77
C LEU A 27 -9.19 10.82 2.58
N GLU A 28 -9.34 11.77 1.65
CA GLU A 28 -8.37 11.98 0.58
C GLU A 28 -7.18 12.82 1.10
N PHE A 29 -6.09 12.17 1.51
CA PHE A 29 -4.90 12.86 2.00
C PHE A 29 -4.28 13.82 0.97
N SER A 30 -4.43 13.48 -0.32
CA SER A 30 -4.02 14.32 -1.45
C SER A 30 -4.73 15.69 -1.48
N CYS A 31 -6.00 15.72 -1.07
CA CYS A 31 -6.79 16.94 -0.95
C CYS A 31 -6.34 17.77 0.26
N MET A 32 -6.01 17.14 1.38
CA MET A 32 -5.66 17.86 2.62
C MET A 32 -4.40 18.73 2.48
N TYR A 33 -3.41 18.24 1.72
CA TYR A 33 -2.13 18.89 1.52
C TYR A 33 -1.91 19.28 0.04
N PRO A 34 -2.19 20.54 -0.36
CA PRO A 34 -2.07 20.97 -1.77
C PRO A 34 -0.63 20.91 -2.30
N ILE A 35 0.37 21.02 -1.42
CA ILE A 35 1.78 20.83 -1.81
C ILE A 35 2.08 19.38 -2.22
N LEU A 36 1.39 18.44 -1.59
CA LEU A 36 1.49 17.02 -1.88
C LEU A 36 0.68 16.69 -3.12
N GLU A 37 -0.47 17.34 -3.34
CA GLU A 37 -1.31 17.19 -4.54
C GLU A 37 -0.49 17.31 -5.83
N SER A 38 0.46 18.26 -5.89
CA SER A 38 1.34 18.43 -7.05
C SER A 38 2.29 17.26 -7.30
N THR A 39 2.61 16.48 -6.26
CA THR A 39 3.50 15.31 -6.36
C THR A 39 2.73 14.03 -6.67
N TYR A 40 1.42 14.02 -6.42
CA TYR A 40 0.55 12.93 -6.82
C TYR A 40 0.25 13.01 -8.31
N MET A 41 0.35 11.88 -9.00
CA MET A 41 -0.10 11.83 -10.38
C MET A 41 -1.63 11.86 -10.42
N LYS A 42 -2.20 12.51 -11.43
CA LYS A 42 -3.66 12.63 -11.58
C LYS A 42 -4.40 11.28 -11.62
N TRP A 43 -3.72 10.21 -12.04
CA TRP A 43 -4.27 8.85 -12.02
C TRP A 43 -4.26 8.20 -10.64
N GLU A 44 -3.40 8.66 -9.73
CA GLU A 44 -3.30 8.16 -8.34
C GLU A 44 -4.41 8.73 -7.46
N THR A 45 -4.96 9.90 -7.83
CA THR A 45 -6.07 10.57 -7.14
C THR A 45 -7.43 10.28 -7.77
N ASP A 46 -7.48 9.75 -9.00
CA ASP A 46 -8.72 9.34 -9.69
C ASP A 46 -9.19 7.95 -9.18
N MET A 47 -9.66 7.93 -7.93
CA MET A 47 -10.24 6.77 -7.24
C MET A 47 -11.19 5.91 -8.10
N PRO A 48 -12.25 6.45 -8.74
CA PRO A 48 -13.25 5.60 -9.42
C PRO A 48 -12.70 4.80 -10.60
N ARG A 49 -11.60 5.23 -11.24
CA ARG A 49 -10.94 4.46 -12.32
C ARG A 49 -10.00 3.38 -11.82
N MET A 50 -9.27 3.65 -10.74
CA MET A 50 -8.24 2.73 -10.22
C MET A 50 -8.85 1.63 -9.35
N TRP A 51 -9.87 1.98 -8.56
CA TRP A 51 -10.47 1.16 -7.53
C TRP A 51 -11.01 -0.20 -7.99
N PRO A 52 -11.69 -0.37 -9.15
CA PRO A 52 -12.19 -1.67 -9.60
C PRO A 52 -11.08 -2.72 -9.79
N ARG A 53 -9.88 -2.28 -10.19
CA ARG A 53 -8.72 -3.16 -10.40
C ARG A 53 -8.11 -3.61 -9.07
N LEU A 54 -8.03 -2.71 -8.08
CA LEU A 54 -7.55 -3.02 -6.74
C LEU A 54 -8.55 -3.88 -5.96
N LEU A 55 -9.83 -3.58 -6.09
CA LEU A 55 -10.91 -4.35 -5.45
C LEU A 55 -10.95 -5.79 -5.91
N LYS A 56 -10.68 -6.06 -7.18
CA LYS A 56 -10.63 -7.45 -7.66
C LYS A 56 -9.56 -8.26 -6.92
N ASN A 57 -8.39 -7.67 -6.69
CA ASN A 57 -7.32 -8.33 -5.93
C ASN A 57 -7.65 -8.41 -4.43
N TYR A 58 -8.18 -7.34 -3.86
CA TYR A 58 -8.57 -7.27 -2.44
C TYR A 58 -9.69 -8.26 -2.09
N THR A 59 -10.78 -8.28 -2.87
CA THR A 59 -11.89 -9.24 -2.69
C THR A 59 -11.43 -10.68 -2.93
N PHE A 60 -10.53 -10.91 -3.90
CA PHE A 60 -9.92 -12.22 -4.07
C PHE A 60 -9.11 -12.66 -2.84
N MET A 61 -8.30 -11.77 -2.27
CA MET A 61 -7.51 -12.03 -1.06
C MET A 61 -8.40 -12.28 0.17
N LEU A 62 -9.49 -11.52 0.34
CA LEU A 62 -10.45 -11.75 1.41
C LEU A 62 -11.16 -13.10 1.29
N ASN A 63 -11.56 -13.46 0.08
CA ASN A 63 -12.29 -14.70 -0.18
C ASN A 63 -11.38 -15.94 -0.15
N ASN A 64 -10.06 -15.78 -0.26
CA ASN A 64 -9.09 -16.88 -0.28
C ASN A 64 -8.00 -16.70 0.79
N PRO A 65 -8.33 -16.84 2.08
CA PRO A 65 -7.35 -16.71 3.17
C PRO A 65 -6.28 -17.81 3.16
N ILE A 66 -6.48 -18.88 2.38
CA ILE A 66 -5.54 -20.02 2.27
C ILE A 66 -4.34 -19.68 1.37
N THR A 67 -4.49 -18.74 0.43
CA THR A 67 -3.44 -18.34 -0.52
C THR A 67 -2.10 -17.97 0.13
N PRO A 68 -2.03 -17.12 1.18
CA PRO A 68 -0.76 -16.82 1.86
C PRO A 68 -0.11 -18.06 2.49
N PHE A 69 -0.89 -18.95 3.10
CA PHE A 69 -0.37 -20.17 3.71
C PHE A 69 0.25 -21.11 2.68
N VAL A 70 -0.42 -21.26 1.52
CA VAL A 70 0.09 -22.07 0.41
C VAL A 70 1.37 -21.48 -0.17
N ALA A 71 1.43 -20.16 -0.38
CA ALA A 71 2.63 -19.49 -0.88
C ALA A 71 3.83 -19.69 0.05
N ILE A 72 3.63 -19.53 1.37
CA ILE A 72 4.68 -19.75 2.38
C ILE A 72 5.12 -21.22 2.41
N ALA A 73 4.19 -22.16 2.32
CA ALA A 73 4.52 -23.59 2.28
C ALA A 73 5.36 -23.94 1.05
N ILE A 74 4.98 -23.46 -0.14
CA ILE A 74 5.73 -23.63 -1.37
C ILE A 74 7.13 -23.01 -1.25
N TYR A 75 7.22 -21.78 -0.74
CA TYR A 75 8.50 -21.11 -0.50
C TYR A 75 9.41 -21.93 0.43
N GLY A 76 8.89 -22.44 1.54
CA GLY A 76 9.63 -23.31 2.46
C GLY A 76 10.10 -24.62 1.82
N LEU A 77 9.26 -25.24 0.99
CA LEU A 77 9.64 -26.44 0.21
C LEU A 77 10.77 -26.12 -0.78
N LEU A 78 10.69 -25.01 -1.51
CA LEU A 78 11.73 -24.58 -2.43
C LEU A 78 13.05 -24.25 -1.71
N CYS A 79 13.00 -23.60 -0.54
CA CYS A 79 14.18 -23.31 0.26
C CYS A 79 14.86 -24.56 0.84
N THR A 80 14.11 -25.64 1.09
CA THR A 80 14.68 -26.90 1.62
C THR A 80 15.11 -27.86 0.51
N TYR A 81 14.41 -27.84 -0.63
CA TYR A 81 14.71 -28.69 -1.79
C TYR A 81 15.81 -28.09 -2.67
N GLY A 82 15.83 -26.77 -2.84
CA GLY A 82 16.81 -26.04 -3.65
C GLY A 82 18.26 -26.39 -3.29
N PRO A 83 18.70 -26.25 -2.04
CA PRO A 83 20.06 -26.59 -1.64
C PRO A 83 20.42 -28.07 -1.90
N ARG A 84 19.46 -28.99 -1.77
CA ARG A 84 19.67 -30.42 -2.07
C ARG A 84 19.82 -30.66 -3.57
N TYR A 85 19.06 -29.95 -4.39
CA TYR A 85 19.14 -30.04 -5.85
C TYR A 85 20.46 -29.47 -6.40
N PHE A 86 21.00 -28.42 -5.77
CA PHE A 86 22.29 -27.82 -6.13
C PHE A 86 23.50 -28.56 -5.55
N ASN A 87 23.29 -29.62 -4.76
CA ASN A 87 24.37 -30.39 -4.17
C ASN A 87 25.08 -31.21 -5.28
N GLY A 88 26.18 -30.67 -5.81
CA GLY A 88 26.91 -31.22 -6.96
C GLY A 88 26.80 -30.42 -8.26
N ARG A 89 26.13 -29.25 -8.26
CA ARG A 89 26.04 -28.35 -9.43
C ARG A 89 26.73 -27.02 -9.15
N LYS A 90 27.21 -26.35 -10.20
CA LYS A 90 27.78 -24.99 -10.09
C LYS A 90 26.68 -23.99 -9.73
N ALA A 91 26.97 -23.09 -8.79
CA ALA A 91 26.06 -22.02 -8.41
C ALA A 91 25.78 -21.09 -9.61
N TRP A 92 24.54 -20.64 -9.72
CA TRP A 92 24.15 -19.66 -10.73
C TRP A 92 24.71 -18.28 -10.37
N ASP A 93 25.30 -17.60 -11.35
CA ASP A 93 25.73 -16.21 -11.17
C ASP A 93 24.54 -15.27 -11.41
N LEU A 94 23.76 -15.08 -10.35
CA LEU A 94 22.61 -14.17 -10.35
C LEU A 94 22.97 -12.77 -9.86
N ARG A 95 24.25 -12.42 -9.72
CA ARG A 95 24.66 -11.15 -9.07
C ARG A 95 23.99 -9.92 -9.68
N ASN A 96 23.96 -9.83 -11.01
CA ASN A 96 23.34 -8.71 -11.71
C ASN A 96 21.81 -8.71 -11.54
N SER A 97 21.18 -9.87 -11.64
CA SER A 97 19.73 -10.01 -11.43
C SER A 97 19.33 -9.68 -9.99
N LEU A 98 20.12 -10.12 -9.01
CA LEU A 98 19.92 -9.80 -7.59
C LEU A 98 20.15 -8.31 -7.31
N ALA A 99 21.14 -7.70 -7.95
CA ALA A 99 21.38 -6.27 -7.83
C ALA A 99 20.20 -5.46 -8.40
N ALA A 100 19.70 -5.83 -9.58
CA ALA A 100 18.52 -5.20 -10.19
C ALA A 100 17.27 -5.38 -9.32
N TRP A 101 17.07 -6.58 -8.75
CA TRP A 101 15.95 -6.87 -7.86
C TRP A 101 16.00 -6.03 -6.57
N ASN A 102 17.16 -5.95 -5.92
CA ASN A 102 17.33 -5.12 -4.72
C ASN A 102 17.13 -3.63 -5.02
N PHE A 103 17.60 -3.16 -6.18
CA PHE A 103 17.36 -1.78 -6.62
C PHE A 103 15.87 -1.49 -6.84
N PHE A 104 15.16 -2.41 -7.49
CA PHE A 104 13.71 -2.31 -7.68
C PHE A 104 12.96 -2.27 -6.35
N LEU A 105 13.26 -3.20 -5.43
CA LEU A 105 12.64 -3.24 -4.10
C LEU A 105 12.93 -1.98 -3.28
N SER A 106 14.17 -1.48 -3.32
CA SER A 106 14.57 -0.26 -2.61
C SER A 106 13.82 0.97 -3.16
N THR A 107 13.76 1.12 -4.49
CA THR A 107 13.04 2.21 -5.15
C THR A 107 11.55 2.16 -4.83
N PHE A 108 10.94 0.97 -4.92
CA PHE A 108 9.54 0.76 -4.58
C PHE A 108 9.25 1.10 -3.11
N SER A 109 10.10 0.65 -2.18
CA SER A 109 9.97 0.98 -0.76
C SER A 109 10.13 2.48 -0.49
N PHE A 110 11.05 3.15 -1.17
CA PHE A 110 11.27 4.59 -1.04
C PHE A 110 10.05 5.38 -1.54
N MET A 111 9.50 5.01 -2.69
CA MET A 111 8.28 5.63 -3.24
C MET A 111 7.06 5.46 -2.33
N GLY A 112 6.89 4.27 -1.73
CA GLY A 112 5.83 4.01 -0.76
C GLY A 112 6.04 4.80 0.53
N ALA A 113 7.27 4.86 1.06
CA ALA A 113 7.59 5.62 2.25
C ALA A 113 7.34 7.11 2.07
N MET A 114 7.80 7.72 0.96
CA MET A 114 7.57 9.15 0.70
C MET A 114 6.08 9.54 0.72
N ARG A 115 5.17 8.61 0.37
CA ARG A 115 3.72 8.87 0.31
C ARG A 115 2.99 8.50 1.60
N LEU A 116 3.40 7.42 2.27
CA LEU A 116 2.75 6.94 3.49
C LEU A 116 3.28 7.63 4.76
N VAL A 117 4.56 7.99 4.81
CA VAL A 117 5.17 8.66 5.97
C VAL A 117 4.49 9.99 6.34
N PRO A 118 4.26 10.95 5.42
CA PRO A 118 3.60 12.20 5.79
C PRO A 118 2.17 11.99 6.32
N GLN A 119 1.47 10.98 5.80
CA GLN A 119 0.15 10.60 6.27
C GLN A 119 0.18 10.01 7.69
N VAL A 120 1.10 9.08 7.95
CA VAL A 120 1.28 8.49 9.28
C VAL A 120 1.71 9.56 10.28
N LEU A 121 2.65 10.43 9.91
CA LEU A 121 3.07 11.55 10.75
C LEU A 121 1.91 12.48 11.08
N HIS A 122 1.08 12.83 10.08
CA HIS A 122 -0.12 13.63 10.30
C HIS A 122 -1.06 12.97 11.31
N LEU A 123 -1.30 11.67 11.19
CA LEU A 123 -2.13 10.93 12.13
C LEU A 123 -1.54 10.95 13.55
N LEU A 124 -0.24 10.70 13.67
CA LEU A 124 0.45 10.68 14.96
C LEU A 124 0.46 12.05 15.66
N THR A 125 0.57 13.16 14.92
CA THR A 125 0.62 14.50 15.52
C THR A 125 -0.75 15.08 15.83
N ASN A 126 -1.79 14.75 15.06
CA ASN A 126 -3.09 15.41 15.16
C ASN A 126 -4.15 14.59 15.91
N TYR A 127 -3.95 13.27 16.06
CA TYR A 127 -4.91 12.40 16.74
C TYR A 127 -4.30 11.73 17.99
N PRO A 128 -5.09 11.54 19.05
CA PRO A 128 -4.63 10.78 20.21
C PRO A 128 -4.37 9.33 19.82
N ILE A 129 -3.38 8.71 20.48
CA ILE A 129 -2.93 7.34 20.18
C ILE A 129 -4.09 6.32 20.20
N ARG A 130 -5.09 6.50 21.07
CA ARG A 130 -6.28 5.65 21.10
C ARG A 130 -7.08 5.70 19.81
N GLU A 131 -7.28 6.89 19.24
CA GLU A 131 -8.01 7.04 17.97
C GLU A 131 -7.17 6.56 16.79
N ASN A 132 -5.85 6.69 16.85
CA ASN A 132 -4.97 6.11 15.82
C ASN A 132 -4.99 4.57 15.78
N ILE A 133 -5.16 3.92 16.93
CA ILE A 133 -5.16 2.44 17.03
C ILE A 133 -6.57 1.85 16.88
N CYS A 134 -7.58 2.48 17.49
CA CYS A 134 -8.96 1.99 17.50
C CYS A 134 -9.84 2.65 16.43
N GLY A 135 -9.32 3.65 15.72
CA GLY A 135 -10.03 4.35 14.66
C GLY A 135 -10.27 3.45 13.44
N ASP A 136 -11.21 3.89 12.60
CA ASP A 136 -11.54 3.17 11.39
C ASP A 136 -10.36 3.22 10.39
N VAL A 137 -9.66 2.11 10.25
CA VAL A 137 -8.58 1.92 9.27
C VAL A 137 -9.08 2.13 7.83
N GLY A 138 -10.38 1.91 7.61
CA GLY A 138 -11.11 2.18 6.39
C GLY A 138 -11.07 3.65 5.99
N PHE A 139 -11.26 4.53 6.97
CA PHE A 139 -11.35 5.97 6.80
C PHE A 139 -10.00 6.60 6.44
N PHE A 140 -8.93 6.16 7.12
CA PHE A 140 -7.61 6.75 6.96
C PHE A 140 -6.73 6.06 5.92
N TYR A 141 -6.73 4.72 5.84
CA TYR A 141 -5.71 3.98 5.09
C TYR A 141 -6.25 3.10 3.96
N SER A 142 -7.55 2.76 3.96
CA SER A 142 -8.07 1.77 3.00
C SER A 142 -8.39 2.35 1.63
N ARG A 143 -8.58 3.67 1.51
CA ARG A 143 -9.03 4.34 0.29
C ARG A 143 -8.19 5.58 0.00
N GLY A 144 -8.38 6.15 -1.18
CA GLY A 144 -7.59 7.28 -1.66
C GLY A 144 -6.20 6.84 -2.14
N SER A 145 -5.40 7.83 -2.55
CA SER A 145 -4.07 7.58 -3.11
C SER A 145 -3.17 6.75 -2.18
N SER A 146 -3.29 6.93 -0.86
CA SER A 146 -2.57 6.18 0.16
C SER A 146 -2.91 4.69 0.19
N GLY A 147 -4.19 4.32 0.02
CA GLY A 147 -4.62 2.92 0.03
C GLY A 147 -4.02 2.09 -1.11
N PHE A 148 -3.79 2.70 -2.27
CA PHE A 148 -3.09 2.06 -3.38
C PHE A 148 -1.64 1.68 -3.02
N TYR A 149 -0.88 2.63 -2.48
CA TYR A 149 0.51 2.41 -2.08
C TYR A 149 0.61 1.40 -0.94
N MET A 150 -0.35 1.41 -0.02
CA MET A 150 -0.46 0.41 1.04
C MET A 150 -0.70 -1.00 0.49
N GLN A 151 -1.66 -1.17 -0.42
CA GLN A 151 -1.97 -2.47 -1.02
C GLN A 151 -0.78 -3.03 -1.81
N MET A 152 -0.10 -2.18 -2.59
CA MET A 152 1.10 -2.59 -3.30
C MET A 152 2.22 -2.97 -2.33
N PHE A 153 2.38 -2.24 -1.23
CA PHE A 153 3.38 -2.56 -0.20
C PHE A 153 3.12 -3.93 0.42
N ILE A 154 1.86 -4.26 0.72
CA ILE A 154 1.45 -5.58 1.21
C ILE A 154 1.78 -6.65 0.17
N LEU A 155 1.45 -6.42 -1.10
CA LEU A 155 1.72 -7.38 -2.18
C LEU A 155 3.22 -7.61 -2.41
N SER A 156 4.07 -6.60 -2.16
CA SER A 156 5.54 -6.73 -2.32
C SER A 156 6.21 -7.70 -1.34
N LYS A 157 5.50 -8.11 -0.27
CA LYS A 157 5.99 -9.09 0.71
C LYS A 157 5.77 -10.54 0.29
N PHE A 158 4.95 -10.76 -0.72
CA PHE A 158 4.76 -12.09 -1.30
C PHE A 158 5.92 -12.39 -2.25
N PRO A 159 6.70 -13.46 -2.01
CA PRO A 159 7.84 -13.84 -2.84
C PRO A 159 7.43 -14.35 -4.22
#